data_AF-A0A2H3E7Z9-F1
#
_entry.id   AF-A0A2H3E7Z9-F1
#
_cell.length_a   1.000
_cell.length_b   1.000
_cell.length_c   1.000
_cell.angle_alpha   90.00
_cell.angle_beta   90.00
_cell.angle_gamma   90.00
#
_symmetry.space_group_name_H-M   'P 1'
#
loop_
_entity.id
_entity.type
_entity.pdbx_description
1 polymer ?
#
loop_
_entity_poly.entity_id
_entity_poly.type
_entity_poly.pdbx_seq_one_letter_code
_entity_poly.pdbx_strand_id
1 'polypeptide(L)'
;MPTSFAIRLDMLQERGTEFYLLSDRLDQGPDAFLPCSVYTCASTIDLLSVCFYPQDLKFALFSYFYPGKPTHYDVLESMLRLAKKYLAHQLRADIVKHLTMIYPSKLAALEEHKDLRVPDHYSHSVRAIAMSQEHDVPIILPAAFYFASTIPPAQLIDLHLKRDDVAVILSGRDKIAEDAFKIAWSWLFISSSGSRCSSVVQCQRRRLDVIQKLARSPGDAHRLFLNTMPHQYWQEEDKENGSESEDEVDWICKKCLREWRCSEQNGYRQIWDWLPSYFKLPDWDKLGENSQQLED
;
A
#
# COMPACT_ATOMS: atom_id res chain seq x y z
N MET A 1 34.54 -18.64 -5.91
CA MET A 1 34.39 -18.97 -4.47
C MET A 1 33.67 -17.84 -3.78
N PRO A 2 32.47 -18.08 -3.23
CA PRO A 2 31.89 -17.23 -2.20
C PRO A 2 31.62 -18.03 -0.92
N THR A 3 32.09 -17.51 0.20
CA THR A 3 31.86 -18.03 1.56
C THR A 3 30.42 -17.78 1.99
N SER A 4 29.71 -18.88 2.25
CA SER A 4 28.39 -18.95 2.86
C SER A 4 28.48 -18.63 4.36
N PHE A 5 27.73 -17.65 4.84
CA PHE A 5 27.41 -17.50 6.27
C PHE A 5 26.00 -18.03 6.52
N ALA A 6 25.92 -19.20 7.14
CA ALA A 6 24.68 -19.74 7.70
C ALA A 6 24.58 -19.27 9.16
N ILE A 7 23.50 -18.57 9.52
CA ILE A 7 23.16 -18.32 10.91
C ILE A 7 22.16 -19.39 11.34
N ARG A 8 22.61 -20.21 12.28
CA ARG A 8 21.86 -21.25 12.97
C ARG A 8 21.05 -20.58 14.09
N LEU A 9 19.71 -20.57 13.99
CA LEU A 9 18.85 -20.26 15.12
C LEU A 9 18.75 -21.52 15.99
N ASP A 10 19.46 -21.54 17.10
CA ASP A 10 19.22 -22.52 18.16
C ASP A 10 18.09 -22.03 19.07
N MET A 11 17.21 -22.97 19.39
CA MET A 11 16.02 -22.83 20.22
C MET A 11 16.34 -22.27 21.61
N LEU A 12 15.62 -21.22 22.04
CA LEU A 12 15.58 -20.83 23.44
C LEU A 12 14.57 -21.73 24.18
N GLN A 13 15.13 -22.62 24.99
CA GLN A 13 14.42 -23.42 25.97
C GLN A 13 14.14 -22.55 27.20
N GLU A 14 12.86 -22.43 27.58
CA GLU A 14 12.42 -21.79 28.82
C GLU A 14 13.07 -22.48 30.02
N ARG A 15 13.83 -21.71 30.82
CA ARG A 15 14.11 -22.04 32.22
C ARG A 15 13.83 -20.81 33.06
N GLY A 16 12.89 -20.95 33.97
CA GLY A 16 12.55 -19.95 34.95
C GLY A 16 13.70 -19.65 35.90
N THR A 17 13.81 -18.39 36.28
CA THR A 17 14.58 -17.96 37.45
C THR A 17 13.90 -16.72 38.01
N GLU A 18 13.42 -16.84 39.25
CA GLU A 18 13.06 -15.71 40.10
C GLU A 18 14.28 -14.77 40.26
N PHE A 19 14.04 -13.47 40.23
CA PHE A 19 15.02 -12.46 40.62
C PHE A 19 14.51 -11.70 41.85
N TYR A 20 15.27 -11.80 42.95
CA TYR A 20 15.13 -10.94 44.12
C TYR A 20 15.81 -9.59 43.85
N LEU A 21 15.12 -8.49 44.20
CA LEU A 21 15.69 -7.14 44.20
C LEU A 21 16.64 -6.99 45.40
N LEU A 22 17.94 -6.92 45.13
CA LEU A 22 18.91 -6.31 46.03
C LEU A 22 18.85 -4.79 45.82
N SER A 23 18.23 -4.09 46.77
CA SER A 23 18.50 -2.67 46.97
C SER A 23 19.82 -2.55 47.71
N ASP A 24 20.82 -1.89 47.14
CA ASP A 24 21.85 -1.28 47.97
C ASP A 24 22.46 -0.03 47.35
N ARG A 25 22.71 0.91 48.26
CA ARG A 25 23.27 2.24 48.11
C ARG A 25 24.59 2.23 47.35
N LEU A 26 24.85 3.27 46.56
CA LEU A 26 26.21 3.73 46.31
C LEU A 26 26.31 5.26 46.41
N ASP A 27 27.08 5.63 47.43
CA ASP A 27 27.69 6.94 47.67
C ASP A 27 28.72 7.29 46.59
N GLN A 28 29.03 8.59 46.57
CA GLN A 28 29.85 9.36 45.64
C GLN A 28 31.32 8.92 45.53
N GLY A 29 31.90 9.16 44.34
CA GLY A 29 33.35 9.28 44.11
C GLY A 29 33.66 9.79 42.70
N PRO A 30 34.51 10.83 42.53
CA PRO A 30 34.82 11.43 41.23
C PRO A 30 36.08 10.80 40.58
N ASP A 31 36.29 11.14 39.31
CA ASP A 31 37.49 10.93 38.47
C ASP A 31 37.58 9.62 37.67
N ALA A 32 37.09 9.68 36.42
CA ALA A 32 37.84 9.30 35.22
C ALA A 32 37.02 9.64 33.96
N PHE A 33 37.34 10.77 33.33
CA PHE A 33 36.91 11.08 31.96
C PHE A 33 37.74 10.26 30.97
N LEU A 34 37.09 9.38 30.20
CA LEU A 34 37.54 8.98 28.86
C LEU A 34 36.33 9.01 27.91
N PRO A 35 36.50 9.51 26.66
CA PRO A 35 35.40 9.70 25.73
C PRO A 35 35.13 8.39 24.98
N CYS A 36 33.94 7.81 25.18
CA CYS A 36 33.46 6.74 24.32
C CYS A 36 32.84 7.36 23.06
N SER A 37 33.46 7.06 21.92
CA SER A 37 33.05 7.54 20.59
C SER A 37 31.64 7.07 20.24
N VAL A 38 30.79 8.03 19.91
CA VAL A 38 29.47 7.83 19.32
C VAL A 38 29.63 7.53 17.83
N TYR A 39 29.57 6.25 17.43
CA TYR A 39 29.27 5.71 16.08
C TYR A 39 29.13 4.19 16.33
N THR A 40 28.07 3.44 16.01
CA THR A 40 27.07 3.47 14.94
C THR A 40 26.00 2.42 15.29
N CYS A 41 24.73 2.71 15.00
CA CYS A 41 23.65 1.77 14.68
C CYS A 41 23.40 0.57 15.62
N ALA A 42 22.69 0.81 16.73
CA ALA A 42 21.92 -0.23 17.42
C ALA A 42 20.45 -0.06 17.04
N SER A 43 19.90 -1.11 16.42
CA SER A 43 18.49 -1.31 16.08
C SER A 43 17.55 -0.93 17.23
N THR A 44 16.53 -0.14 16.90
CA THR A 44 15.61 0.55 17.82
C THR A 44 14.63 -0.38 18.58
N ILE A 45 14.88 -1.68 18.70
CA ILE A 45 13.91 -2.61 19.34
C ILE A 45 14.65 -3.69 20.15
N ASP A 46 15.38 -3.30 21.19
CA ASP A 46 15.74 -4.20 22.31
C ASP A 46 15.35 -3.64 23.69
N LEU A 47 14.74 -2.44 23.73
CA LEU A 47 14.27 -1.82 24.96
C LEU A 47 12.98 -2.42 25.53
N LEU A 48 12.37 -3.41 24.86
CA LEU A 48 11.14 -4.06 25.32
C LEU A 48 11.38 -5.29 26.23
N SER A 49 12.63 -5.65 26.51
CA SER A 49 12.95 -6.66 27.53
C SER A 49 13.00 -6.09 28.96
N VAL A 50 12.83 -4.77 29.13
CA VAL A 50 12.73 -4.17 30.46
C VAL A 50 11.34 -4.49 31.01
N CYS A 51 11.29 -5.03 32.23
CA CYS A 51 10.11 -5.50 32.96
C CYS A 51 9.05 -4.40 33.18
N PHE A 52 8.39 -3.93 32.14
CA PHE A 52 7.22 -3.07 32.27
C PHE A 52 6.05 -3.92 32.73
N TYR A 53 5.44 -3.52 33.84
CA TYR A 53 4.13 -4.05 34.22
C TYR A 53 3.17 -3.84 33.03
N PRO A 54 2.26 -4.80 32.76
CA PRO A 54 1.32 -4.70 31.62
C PRO A 54 0.51 -3.39 31.58
N GLN A 55 0.35 -2.74 32.73
CA GLN A 55 -0.40 -1.49 32.89
C GLN A 55 0.36 -0.27 32.36
N ASP A 56 1.68 -0.20 32.56
CA ASP A 56 2.50 0.94 32.12
C ASP A 56 2.78 0.90 30.60
N LEU A 57 2.87 -0.32 30.05
CA LEU A 57 3.00 -0.54 28.61
C LEU A 57 1.80 0.04 27.83
N LYS A 58 0.60 -0.03 28.42
CA LYS A 58 -0.63 0.50 27.83
C LYS A 58 -0.56 2.03 27.70
N PHE A 59 -0.14 2.75 28.74
CA PHE A 59 -0.07 4.21 28.66
C PHE A 59 0.98 4.70 27.66
N ALA A 60 2.14 4.05 27.64
CA ALA A 60 3.18 4.39 26.68
C ALA A 60 2.68 4.15 25.24
N LEU A 61 2.26 2.94 24.87
CA LEU A 61 1.90 2.64 23.47
C LEU A 61 0.72 3.47 22.94
N PHE A 62 -0.33 3.66 23.74
CA PHE A 62 -1.50 4.43 23.30
C PHE A 62 -1.20 5.92 23.10
N SER A 63 -0.16 6.45 23.74
CA SER A 63 0.27 7.84 23.52
C SER A 63 1.02 8.05 22.19
N TYR A 64 1.59 7.00 21.61
CA TYR A 64 2.43 7.10 20.41
C TYR A 64 1.68 6.80 19.11
N PHE A 65 0.55 6.10 19.17
CA PHE A 65 -0.20 5.72 17.97
C PHE A 65 -1.52 6.47 17.85
N TYR A 66 -1.71 7.13 16.71
CA TYR A 66 -2.97 7.78 16.35
C TYR A 66 -3.36 7.36 14.93
N PRO A 67 -4.53 6.70 14.74
CA PRO A 67 -5.03 6.39 13.41
C PRO A 67 -5.14 7.67 12.56
N GLY A 68 -4.61 7.61 11.35
CA GLY A 68 -4.63 8.72 10.39
C GLY A 68 -3.39 9.62 10.47
N LYS A 69 -2.35 9.24 11.20
CA LYS A 69 -1.01 9.83 11.06
C LYS A 69 -0.10 8.90 10.26
N PRO A 70 0.72 9.41 9.32
CA PRO A 70 1.69 8.59 8.60
C PRO A 70 2.59 7.84 9.60
N THR A 71 2.57 6.51 9.52
CA THR A 71 3.29 5.63 10.44
C THR A 71 4.07 4.59 9.65
N HIS A 72 5.33 4.35 10.03
CA HIS A 72 6.15 3.33 9.39
C HIS A 72 5.59 1.93 9.61
N TYR A 73 5.67 1.09 8.58
CA TYR A 73 5.14 -0.28 8.62
C TYR A 73 5.82 -1.15 9.69
N ASP A 74 7.12 -0.97 9.95
CA ASP A 74 7.82 -1.72 11.03
C ASP A 74 7.20 -1.41 12.41
N VAL A 75 6.73 -0.18 12.61
CA VAL A 75 6.04 0.24 13.84
C VAL A 75 4.66 -0.39 13.90
N LEU A 76 3.89 -0.37 12.80
CA LEU A 76 2.57 -1.00 12.74
C LEU A 76 2.63 -2.50 13.01
N GLU A 77 3.59 -3.20 12.40
CA GLU A 77 3.84 -4.63 12.60
C GLU A 77 4.21 -4.94 14.05
N SER A 78 5.13 -4.17 14.63
CA SER A 78 5.52 -4.30 16.04
C SER A 78 4.33 -4.07 16.97
N MET A 79 3.51 -3.05 16.70
CA MET A 79 2.32 -2.74 17.49
C MET A 79 1.25 -3.83 17.35
N LEU A 80 1.05 -4.43 16.16
CA LEU A 80 0.14 -5.57 15.99
C LEU A 80 0.60 -6.81 16.75
N ARG A 81 1.90 -7.12 16.73
CA ARG A 81 2.47 -8.22 17.54
C ARG A 81 2.26 -7.97 19.03
N LEU A 82 2.52 -6.76 19.51
CA LEU A 82 2.27 -6.39 20.91
C LEU A 82 0.79 -6.47 21.25
N ALA A 83 -0.09 -5.94 20.41
CA ALA A 83 -1.52 -5.99 20.64
C ALA A 83 -2.05 -7.43 20.71
N LYS A 84 -1.53 -8.33 19.86
CA LYS A 84 -1.84 -9.77 19.91
C LYS A 84 -1.27 -10.42 21.17
N LYS A 85 -0.01 -10.15 21.52
CA LYS A 85 0.68 -10.74 22.69
C LYS A 85 0.01 -10.37 24.02
N TYR A 86 -0.43 -9.12 24.15
CA TYR A 86 -1.02 -8.58 25.38
C TYR A 86 -2.55 -8.46 25.33
N LEU A 87 -3.20 -9.04 24.31
CA LEU A 87 -4.66 -8.97 24.12
C LEU A 87 -5.21 -7.54 24.21
N ALA A 88 -4.48 -6.58 23.63
CA ALA A 88 -4.86 -5.18 23.63
C ALA A 88 -5.83 -4.89 22.46
N HIS A 89 -7.08 -5.36 22.58
CA HIS A 89 -8.11 -5.28 21.54
C HIS A 89 -8.30 -3.87 20.97
N GLN A 90 -8.36 -2.83 21.82
CA GLN A 90 -8.52 -1.45 21.37
C GLN A 90 -7.33 -0.98 20.50
N LEU A 91 -6.09 -1.30 20.89
CA LEU A 91 -4.91 -0.92 20.10
C LEU A 91 -4.93 -1.64 18.75
N ARG A 92 -5.30 -2.93 18.74
CA ARG A 92 -5.46 -3.70 17.51
C ARG A 92 -6.51 -3.06 16.61
N ALA A 93 -7.69 -2.73 17.13
CA ALA A 93 -8.77 -2.09 16.37
C ALA A 93 -8.32 -0.75 15.77
N ASP A 94 -7.59 0.06 16.52
CA ASP A 94 -7.03 1.33 16.05
C ASP A 94 -6.01 1.12 14.91
N ILE A 95 -5.14 0.10 15.01
CA ILE A 95 -4.16 -0.22 13.94
C ILE A 95 -4.86 -0.77 12.71
N VAL A 96 -5.84 -1.66 12.88
CA VAL A 96 -6.66 -2.19 11.78
C VAL A 96 -7.37 -1.03 11.07
N LYS A 97 -7.98 -0.11 11.82
CA LYS A 97 -8.58 1.11 11.27
C LYS A 97 -7.56 1.90 10.46
N HIS A 98 -6.35 2.12 10.97
CA HIS A 98 -5.31 2.81 10.22
C HIS A 98 -4.90 2.08 8.93
N LEU A 99 -4.72 0.76 8.99
CA LEU A 99 -4.43 -0.06 7.81
C LEU A 99 -5.56 0.01 6.78
N THR A 100 -6.84 0.03 7.21
CA THR A 100 -7.97 0.21 6.28
C THR A 100 -8.05 1.60 5.67
N MET A 101 -7.47 2.63 6.29
CA MET A 101 -7.33 3.95 5.65
C MET A 101 -6.28 3.90 4.54
N ILE A 102 -5.19 3.16 4.73
CA ILE A 102 -4.11 3.00 3.75
C ILE A 102 -4.56 2.09 2.58
N TYR A 103 -5.27 1.00 2.92
CA TYR A 103 -5.76 -0.06 2.03
C TYR A 103 -7.30 -0.15 2.07
N PRO A 104 -8.01 0.86 1.52
CA PRO A 104 -9.44 0.95 1.65
C PRO A 104 -10.17 -0.06 0.75
N SER A 105 -11.36 -0.48 1.20
CA SER A 105 -12.28 -1.26 0.38
C SER A 105 -12.97 -0.46 -0.73
N LYS A 106 -12.96 0.88 -0.63
CA LYS A 106 -13.57 1.79 -1.60
C LYS A 106 -12.50 2.62 -2.31
N LEU A 107 -12.59 2.70 -3.64
CA LEU A 107 -11.67 3.48 -4.46
C LEU A 107 -11.63 4.97 -4.09
N ALA A 108 -12.77 5.56 -3.70
CA ALA A 108 -12.83 6.98 -3.34
C ALA A 108 -11.93 7.34 -2.14
N ALA A 109 -11.86 6.44 -1.15
CA ALA A 109 -11.01 6.62 0.03
C ALA A 109 -9.51 6.50 -0.27
N LEU A 110 -9.14 5.98 -1.44
CA LEU A 110 -7.75 5.80 -1.85
C LEU A 110 -7.01 7.13 -2.00
N GLU A 111 -7.72 8.16 -2.47
CA GLU A 111 -7.21 9.51 -2.68
C GLU A 111 -7.22 10.35 -1.40
N GLU A 112 -8.20 10.10 -0.52
CA GLU A 112 -8.37 10.83 0.75
C GLU A 112 -7.20 10.63 1.72
N HIS A 113 -6.50 9.50 1.60
CA HIS A 113 -5.46 9.06 2.55
C HIS A 113 -4.12 8.75 1.88
N LYS A 114 -3.86 9.36 0.73
CA LYS A 114 -2.60 9.16 -0.01
C LYS A 114 -1.36 9.62 0.76
N ASP A 115 -1.54 10.59 1.66
CA ASP A 115 -0.52 11.14 2.56
C ASP A 115 -0.10 10.15 3.66
N LEU A 116 -0.95 9.19 4.01
CA LEU A 116 -0.61 8.15 4.97
C LEU A 116 0.39 7.12 4.43
N ARG A 117 0.55 7.05 3.10
CA ARG A 117 1.51 6.14 2.46
C ARG A 117 2.89 6.75 2.53
N VAL A 118 3.78 6.12 3.30
CA VAL A 118 5.19 6.50 3.34
C VAL A 118 5.80 6.29 1.94
N PRO A 119 6.32 7.34 1.28
CA PRO A 119 6.58 7.34 -0.18
C PRO A 119 7.61 6.34 -0.73
N ASP A 120 8.37 5.62 0.09
CA ASP A 120 9.70 5.16 -0.35
C ASP A 120 9.95 3.65 -0.36
N HIS A 121 8.92 2.82 -0.19
CA HIS A 121 9.13 1.37 -0.12
C HIS A 121 8.15 0.60 -0.99
N TYR A 122 8.60 0.13 -2.16
CA TYR A 122 7.88 -0.88 -2.97
C TYR A 122 7.44 -2.09 -2.14
N SER A 123 8.08 -2.37 -1.00
CA SER A 123 7.75 -3.45 -0.07
C SER A 123 6.56 -3.18 0.86
N HIS A 124 5.96 -1.99 0.87
CA HIS A 124 4.88 -1.68 1.82
C HIS A 124 3.66 -2.59 1.66
N SER A 125 3.26 -2.87 0.42
CA SER A 125 2.15 -3.75 0.09
C SER A 125 2.45 -5.22 0.42
N VAL A 126 3.69 -5.65 0.20
CA VAL A 126 4.18 -6.98 0.59
C VAL A 126 4.14 -7.17 2.11
N ARG A 127 4.59 -6.17 2.87
CA ARG A 127 4.49 -6.18 4.34
C ARG A 127 3.04 -6.16 4.80
N ALA A 128 2.15 -5.42 4.14
CA ALA A 128 0.73 -5.43 4.45
C ALA A 128 0.07 -6.80 4.23
N ILE A 129 0.44 -7.53 3.17
CA ILE A 129 0.00 -8.91 2.95
C ILE A 129 0.47 -9.80 4.10
N ALA A 130 1.75 -9.72 4.47
CA ALA A 130 2.30 -10.51 5.57
C ALA A 130 1.61 -10.19 6.92
N MET A 131 1.45 -8.91 7.26
CA MET A 131 0.74 -8.47 8.47
C MET A 131 -0.70 -8.95 8.49
N SER A 132 -1.41 -8.86 7.35
CA SER A 132 -2.78 -9.31 7.25
C SER A 132 -2.91 -10.82 7.51
N GLN A 133 -2.00 -11.64 6.98
CA GLN A 133 -1.98 -13.09 7.20
C GLN A 133 -1.58 -13.45 8.64
N GLU A 134 -0.55 -12.80 9.22
CA GLU A 134 -0.04 -13.10 10.57
C GLU A 134 -1.02 -12.66 11.67
N HIS A 135 -1.70 -11.54 11.44
CA HIS A 135 -2.57 -10.91 12.41
C HIS A 135 -4.05 -11.04 12.07
N ASP A 136 -4.44 -11.83 11.07
CA ASP A 136 -5.83 -12.04 10.68
C ASP A 136 -6.59 -10.73 10.47
N VAL A 137 -6.12 -9.93 9.50
CA VAL A 137 -6.76 -8.67 9.08
C VAL A 137 -7.09 -8.76 7.60
N PRO A 138 -7.98 -9.68 7.18
CA PRO A 138 -8.13 -10.04 5.77
C PRO A 138 -8.74 -8.91 4.91
N ILE A 139 -9.44 -7.95 5.53
CA ILE A 139 -10.07 -6.81 4.83
C ILE A 139 -9.11 -5.95 4.01
N ILE A 140 -7.82 -5.90 4.37
CA ILE A 140 -6.84 -5.10 3.61
C ILE A 140 -6.22 -5.87 2.43
N LEU A 141 -6.40 -7.20 2.35
CA LEU A 141 -5.71 -8.05 1.38
C LEU A 141 -5.96 -7.65 -0.08
N PRO A 142 -7.21 -7.41 -0.54
CA PRO A 142 -7.42 -7.15 -1.96
C PRO A 142 -6.71 -5.88 -2.44
N ALA A 143 -6.75 -4.81 -1.63
CA ALA A 143 -6.03 -3.58 -1.92
C ALA A 143 -4.51 -3.78 -1.80
N ALA A 144 -4.03 -4.50 -0.78
CA ALA A 144 -2.60 -4.79 -0.64
C ALA A 144 -2.04 -5.61 -1.81
N PHE A 145 -2.76 -6.64 -2.26
CA PHE A 145 -2.41 -7.42 -3.46
C PHE A 145 -2.44 -6.56 -4.73
N TYR A 146 -3.42 -5.67 -4.85
CA TYR A 146 -3.45 -4.69 -5.95
C TYR A 146 -2.19 -3.83 -5.95
N PHE A 147 -1.79 -3.24 -4.82
CA PHE A 147 -0.53 -2.47 -4.75
C PHE A 147 0.70 -3.34 -5.04
N ALA A 148 0.75 -4.57 -4.55
CA ALA A 148 1.84 -5.49 -4.86
C ALA A 148 1.91 -5.84 -6.36
N SER A 149 0.77 -5.87 -7.05
CA SER A 149 0.72 -6.06 -8.51
C SER A 149 1.39 -4.92 -9.28
N THR A 150 1.57 -3.75 -8.64
CA THR A 150 2.25 -2.58 -9.22
C THR A 150 3.76 -2.66 -9.28
N ILE A 151 4.33 -3.63 -8.53
CA ILE A 151 5.75 -3.90 -8.46
C ILE A 151 6.16 -4.66 -9.75
N PRO A 152 7.30 -4.31 -10.38
CA PRO A 152 7.83 -5.07 -11.50
C PRO A 152 8.05 -6.55 -11.13
N PRO A 153 7.72 -7.52 -12.01
CA PRO A 153 7.82 -8.94 -11.66
C PRO A 153 9.23 -9.39 -11.24
N ALA A 154 10.27 -8.79 -11.82
CA ALA A 154 11.66 -9.04 -11.42
C ALA A 154 11.90 -8.69 -9.95
N GLN A 155 11.38 -7.54 -9.49
CA GLN A 155 11.53 -7.10 -8.10
C GLN A 155 10.69 -7.94 -7.13
N LEU A 156 9.52 -8.45 -7.56
CA LEU A 156 8.72 -9.36 -6.72
C LEU A 156 9.48 -10.63 -6.32
N ILE A 157 10.36 -11.12 -7.19
CA ILE A 157 11.19 -12.30 -6.92
C ILE A 157 12.25 -11.97 -5.84
N ASP A 158 12.84 -10.77 -5.89
CA ASP A 158 13.86 -10.33 -4.94
C ASP A 158 13.29 -10.08 -3.52
N LEU A 159 11.98 -9.87 -3.40
CA LEU A 159 11.30 -9.61 -2.12
C LEU A 159 11.04 -10.87 -1.28
N HIS A 160 11.47 -12.06 -1.72
CA HIS A 160 11.37 -13.33 -0.98
C HIS A 160 9.95 -13.66 -0.46
N LEU A 161 8.93 -13.28 -1.23
CA LEU A 161 7.53 -13.61 -0.96
C LEU A 161 7.29 -15.13 -0.96
N LYS A 162 6.23 -15.57 -0.26
CA LYS A 162 5.74 -16.95 -0.41
C LYS A 162 5.36 -17.19 -1.87
N ARG A 163 5.67 -18.38 -2.39
CA ARG A 163 5.40 -18.75 -3.78
C ARG A 163 3.93 -18.58 -4.15
N ASP A 164 3.04 -18.93 -3.23
CA ASP A 164 1.59 -18.82 -3.43
C ASP A 164 1.15 -17.36 -3.56
N ASP A 165 1.70 -16.46 -2.74
CA ASP A 165 1.40 -15.03 -2.81
C ASP A 165 1.88 -14.43 -4.14
N VAL A 166 3.08 -14.80 -4.62
CA VAL A 166 3.59 -14.35 -5.94
C VAL A 166 2.65 -14.81 -7.05
N ALA A 167 2.19 -16.06 -7.02
CA ALA A 167 1.26 -16.58 -8.02
C ALA A 167 -0.09 -15.85 -8.00
N VAL A 168 -0.60 -15.52 -6.81
CA VAL A 168 -1.83 -14.73 -6.64
C VAL A 168 -1.65 -13.31 -7.17
N ILE A 169 -0.54 -12.65 -6.84
CA ILE A 169 -0.22 -11.28 -7.31
C ILE A 169 -0.17 -11.23 -8.84
N LEU A 170 0.60 -12.14 -9.46
CA LEU A 170 0.76 -12.16 -10.92
C LEU A 170 -0.56 -12.52 -11.63
N SER A 171 -1.29 -13.51 -11.13
CA SER A 171 -2.60 -13.87 -11.72
C SER A 171 -3.62 -12.74 -11.59
N GLY A 172 -3.65 -12.04 -10.46
CA GLY A 172 -4.54 -10.89 -10.28
C GLY A 172 -4.12 -9.71 -11.16
N ARG A 173 -2.82 -9.46 -11.32
CA ARG A 173 -2.28 -8.45 -12.24
C ARG A 173 -2.79 -8.65 -13.67
N ASP A 174 -2.74 -9.87 -14.17
CA ASP A 174 -3.17 -10.20 -15.54
C ASP A 174 -4.67 -9.95 -15.72
N LYS A 175 -5.50 -10.35 -14.74
CA LYS A 175 -6.95 -10.07 -14.77
C LYS A 175 -7.26 -8.57 -14.72
N ILE A 176 -6.58 -7.82 -13.85
CA ILE A 176 -6.71 -6.36 -13.76
C ILE A 176 -6.37 -5.73 -15.11
N ALA A 177 -5.27 -6.15 -15.73
CA ALA A 177 -4.87 -5.63 -17.04
C ALA A 177 -5.93 -5.96 -18.10
N GLU A 178 -6.43 -7.19 -18.15
CA GLU A 178 -7.47 -7.63 -19.07
C GLU A 178 -8.74 -6.76 -18.95
N ASP A 179 -9.25 -6.58 -17.73
CA ASP A 179 -10.47 -5.80 -17.52
C ASP A 179 -10.24 -4.29 -17.69
N ALA A 180 -9.05 -3.78 -17.33
CA ALA A 180 -8.67 -2.40 -17.64
C ALA A 180 -8.65 -2.17 -19.17
N PHE A 181 -8.17 -3.14 -19.95
CA PHE A 181 -8.26 -3.08 -21.40
C PHE A 181 -9.71 -3.12 -21.88
N LYS A 182 -10.55 -4.03 -21.39
CA LYS A 182 -11.99 -4.06 -21.78
C LYS A 182 -12.66 -2.71 -21.55
N ILE A 183 -12.38 -2.09 -20.42
CA ILE A 183 -12.90 -0.75 -20.09
C ILE A 183 -12.32 0.29 -21.05
N ALA A 184 -11.01 0.31 -21.28
CA ALA A 184 -10.39 1.24 -22.22
C ALA A 184 -10.97 1.10 -23.64
N TRP A 185 -11.14 -0.13 -24.12
CA TRP A 185 -11.73 -0.45 -25.42
C TRP A 185 -13.20 -0.04 -25.50
N SER A 186 -13.97 -0.20 -24.42
CA SER A 186 -15.37 0.25 -24.39
C SER A 186 -15.50 1.74 -24.72
N TRP A 187 -14.50 2.55 -24.38
CA TRP A 187 -14.50 3.99 -24.63
C TRP A 187 -14.38 4.36 -26.12
N LEU A 188 -13.78 3.51 -26.94
CA LEU A 188 -13.75 3.71 -28.40
C LEU A 188 -15.15 3.65 -29.00
N PHE A 189 -15.97 2.76 -28.43
CA PHE A 189 -17.31 2.48 -28.91
C PHE A 189 -18.40 3.21 -28.14
N ILE A 190 -18.03 4.14 -27.23
CA ILE A 190 -18.98 5.11 -26.69
C ILE A 190 -19.49 5.94 -27.86
N SER A 191 -20.59 5.46 -28.42
CA SER A 191 -21.40 6.18 -29.38
C SER A 191 -21.87 7.42 -28.66
N SER A 192 -21.54 8.60 -29.19
CA SER A 192 -22.07 9.86 -28.68
C SER A 192 -23.57 9.86 -28.92
N SER A 193 -24.33 9.20 -28.07
CA SER A 193 -25.75 8.85 -28.23
C SER A 193 -26.70 10.05 -28.05
N GLY A 194 -26.21 11.26 -28.34
CA GLY A 194 -27.01 12.49 -28.31
C GLY A 194 -26.16 13.75 -28.14
N SER A 195 -24.89 13.64 -27.77
CA SER A 195 -24.00 14.80 -27.62
C SER A 195 -23.38 15.17 -28.98
N ARG A 196 -23.66 16.39 -29.45
CA ARG A 196 -22.96 16.98 -30.60
C ARG A 196 -21.49 17.23 -30.22
N CYS A 197 -20.63 16.24 -30.48
CA CYS A 197 -19.19 16.42 -30.49
C CYS A 197 -18.83 17.39 -31.63
N SER A 198 -18.04 18.41 -31.33
CA SER A 198 -17.65 19.44 -32.31
C SER A 198 -16.68 18.90 -33.36
N SER A 199 -15.93 17.86 -33.03
CA SER A 199 -14.93 17.25 -33.92
C SER A 199 -14.83 15.75 -33.64
N VAL A 200 -15.78 15.00 -34.19
CA VAL A 200 -15.89 13.54 -33.98
C VAL A 200 -14.59 12.85 -34.39
N VAL A 201 -14.04 13.19 -35.56
CA VAL A 201 -12.85 12.55 -36.12
C VAL A 201 -11.61 12.80 -35.25
N GLN A 202 -11.36 14.04 -34.81
CA GLN A 202 -10.21 14.35 -33.94
C GLN A 202 -10.35 13.67 -32.57
N CYS A 203 -11.53 13.72 -31.95
CA CYS A 203 -11.77 13.06 -30.67
C CYS A 203 -11.58 11.53 -30.76
N GLN A 204 -12.06 10.90 -31.83
CA GLN A 204 -11.88 9.46 -32.07
C GLN A 204 -10.42 9.12 -32.32
N ARG A 205 -9.71 9.88 -33.16
CA ARG A 205 -8.27 9.70 -33.41
C ARG A 205 -7.48 9.78 -32.10
N ARG A 206 -7.78 10.75 -31.24
CA ARG A 206 -7.08 10.90 -29.97
C ARG A 206 -7.39 9.78 -28.98
N ARG A 207 -8.64 9.29 -28.92
CA ARG A 207 -8.99 8.10 -28.13
C ARG A 207 -8.20 6.86 -28.61
N LEU A 208 -8.12 6.68 -29.93
CA LEU A 208 -7.33 5.59 -30.52
C LEU A 208 -5.84 5.71 -30.19
N ASP A 209 -5.25 6.91 -30.25
CA ASP A 209 -3.85 7.15 -29.89
C ASP A 209 -3.56 6.74 -28.42
N VAL A 210 -4.43 7.12 -27.49
CA VAL A 210 -4.27 6.71 -26.08
C VAL A 210 -4.35 5.19 -25.93
N ILE A 211 -5.30 4.53 -26.58
CA ILE A 211 -5.44 3.08 -26.49
C ILE A 211 -4.28 2.35 -27.16
N GLN A 212 -3.77 2.86 -28.28
CA GLN A 212 -2.56 2.34 -28.90
C GLN A 212 -1.35 2.47 -27.98
N LYS A 213 -1.22 3.57 -27.24
CA LYS A 213 -0.16 3.74 -26.23
C LYS A 213 -0.29 2.72 -25.11
N LEU A 214 -1.49 2.51 -24.57
CA LEU A 214 -1.74 1.47 -23.56
C LEU A 214 -1.43 0.07 -24.09
N ALA A 215 -1.83 -0.23 -25.32
CA ALA A 215 -1.58 -1.52 -25.96
C ALA A 215 -0.09 -1.80 -26.20
N ARG A 216 0.76 -0.76 -26.31
CA ARG A 216 2.22 -0.91 -26.43
C ARG A 216 2.89 -1.29 -25.11
N SER A 217 2.28 -0.96 -23.97
CA SER A 217 2.77 -1.32 -22.64
C SER A 217 1.66 -1.94 -21.78
N PRO A 218 1.15 -3.14 -22.15
CA PRO A 218 0.12 -3.82 -21.37
C PRO A 218 0.56 -4.07 -19.92
N GLY A 219 1.88 -4.21 -19.75
CA GLY A 219 2.53 -4.31 -18.45
C GLY A 219 2.26 -3.13 -17.54
N ASP A 220 1.86 -1.94 -18.01
CA ASP A 220 1.57 -0.74 -17.21
C ASP A 220 0.07 -0.51 -16.99
N ALA A 221 -0.82 -1.29 -17.63
CA ALA A 221 -2.27 -1.10 -17.52
C ALA A 221 -2.79 -1.19 -16.08
N HIS A 222 -2.16 -2.02 -15.25
CA HIS A 222 -2.49 -2.12 -13.83
C HIS A 222 -2.14 -0.85 -13.02
N ARG A 223 -1.30 0.06 -13.54
CA ARG A 223 -0.96 1.34 -12.88
C ARG A 223 -1.96 2.46 -13.18
N LEU A 224 -2.94 2.20 -14.04
CA LEU A 224 -3.92 3.20 -14.48
C LEU A 224 -4.84 3.71 -13.36
N PHE A 225 -5.00 2.98 -12.24
CA PHE A 225 -5.76 3.50 -11.10
C PHE A 225 -4.97 4.52 -10.28
N LEU A 226 -3.64 4.42 -10.28
CA LEU A 226 -2.76 5.31 -9.52
C LEU A 226 -2.39 6.54 -10.33
N ASN A 227 -2.26 6.37 -11.64
CA ASN A 227 -1.96 7.44 -12.56
C ASN A 227 -3.21 7.71 -13.38
N THR A 228 -3.83 8.87 -13.17
CA THR A 228 -4.89 9.36 -14.07
C THR A 228 -4.38 9.19 -15.50
N MET A 229 -5.19 8.61 -16.40
CA MET A 229 -4.76 8.49 -17.79
C MET A 229 -4.30 9.86 -18.30
N PRO A 230 -3.31 9.90 -19.20
CA PRO A 230 -2.82 11.14 -19.77
C PRO A 230 -3.89 11.76 -20.69
N HIS A 231 -4.93 12.33 -20.08
CA HIS A 231 -5.97 13.10 -20.72
C HIS A 231 -5.46 14.48 -21.16
N GLN A 232 -4.33 14.90 -20.57
CA GLN A 232 -4.02 16.32 -20.41
C GLN A 232 -2.54 16.69 -20.51
N TYR A 233 -1.68 15.84 -21.11
CA TYR A 233 -0.23 16.10 -21.19
C TYR A 233 0.20 17.34 -22.01
N TRP A 234 -0.64 18.37 -22.24
CA TRP A 234 -0.23 19.56 -23.02
C TRP A 234 -0.82 20.89 -22.56
N GLN A 235 -1.15 21.08 -21.28
CA GLN A 235 -1.45 22.43 -20.78
C GLN A 235 -0.88 22.61 -19.38
N GLU A 236 0.35 23.15 -19.29
CA GLU A 236 0.64 24.45 -18.64
C GLU A 236 2.12 24.68 -18.29
N GLU A 237 3.01 23.68 -18.34
CA GLU A 237 4.35 23.88 -17.73
C GLU A 237 5.39 24.68 -18.54
N ASP A 238 5.22 24.98 -19.84
CA ASP A 238 6.28 25.70 -20.60
C ASP A 238 5.75 26.79 -21.55
N LYS A 239 4.90 27.71 -21.07
CA LYS A 239 4.55 28.94 -21.81
C LYS A 239 5.36 30.18 -21.42
N GLU A 240 6.55 30.01 -20.83
CA GLU A 240 7.48 31.15 -20.65
C GLU A 240 8.40 31.40 -21.84
N ASN A 241 8.50 30.49 -22.82
CA ASN A 241 9.27 30.70 -24.04
C ASN A 241 8.36 30.72 -25.28
N GLY A 242 7.88 31.91 -25.61
CA GLY A 242 6.94 32.17 -26.70
C GLY A 242 7.48 31.86 -28.10
N SER A 243 7.50 30.58 -28.50
CA SER A 243 7.42 30.20 -29.91
C SER A 243 5.99 29.78 -30.23
N GLU A 244 5.26 30.67 -30.89
CA GLU A 244 3.94 30.42 -31.47
C GLU A 244 4.08 29.48 -32.68
N SER A 245 4.36 28.19 -32.46
CA SER A 245 4.07 27.19 -33.48
C SER A 245 2.58 26.88 -33.40
N GLU A 246 1.81 27.38 -34.38
CA GLU A 246 0.39 27.12 -34.59
C GLU A 246 0.09 25.65 -34.98
N ASP A 247 0.86 24.69 -34.47
CA ASP A 247 0.54 23.29 -34.65
C ASP A 247 -0.78 23.01 -33.92
N GLU A 248 -1.82 22.81 -34.72
CA GLU A 248 -3.20 22.52 -34.33
C GLU A 248 -3.21 21.32 -33.37
N VAL A 249 -3.07 21.59 -32.06
CA VAL A 249 -2.95 20.55 -31.04
C VAL A 249 -4.22 19.72 -31.03
N ASP A 250 -4.11 18.43 -31.39
CA ASP A 250 -5.21 17.47 -31.52
C ASP A 250 -5.91 17.24 -30.15
N TRP A 251 -6.89 18.09 -29.82
CA TRP A 251 -7.55 18.13 -28.51
C TRP A 251 -8.88 17.39 -28.51
N ILE A 252 -9.18 16.70 -27.41
CA ILE A 252 -10.50 16.09 -27.19
C ILE A 252 -11.46 17.19 -26.78
N CYS A 253 -12.63 17.27 -27.44
CA CYS A 253 -13.63 18.26 -27.07
C CYS A 253 -14.07 18.08 -25.60
N LYS A 254 -14.37 19.19 -24.90
CA LYS A 254 -14.71 19.20 -23.46
C LYS A 254 -15.80 18.20 -23.08
N LYS A 255 -16.77 17.96 -23.97
CA LYS A 255 -17.86 16.99 -23.75
C LYS A 255 -17.37 15.55 -23.79
N CYS A 256 -16.68 15.15 -24.87
CA CYS A 256 -16.11 13.82 -25.01
C CYS A 256 -15.08 13.51 -23.91
N LEU A 257 -14.34 14.53 -23.44
CA LEU A 257 -13.43 14.41 -22.32
C LEU A 257 -14.17 14.14 -20.99
N ARG A 258 -15.27 14.85 -20.73
CA ARG A 258 -16.09 14.63 -19.53
C ARG A 258 -16.74 13.25 -19.53
N GLU A 259 -17.32 12.85 -20.65
CA GLU A 259 -17.91 11.51 -20.83
C GLU A 259 -16.86 10.42 -20.61
N TRP A 260 -15.67 10.61 -21.18
CA TRP A 260 -14.54 9.71 -20.96
C TRP A 260 -14.18 9.64 -19.47
N ARG A 261 -13.88 10.75 -18.80
CA ARG A 261 -13.53 10.77 -17.36
C ARG A 261 -14.59 10.08 -16.49
N CYS A 262 -15.87 10.31 -16.78
CA CYS A 262 -16.95 9.66 -16.05
C CYS A 262 -16.97 8.14 -16.30
N SER A 263 -16.85 7.72 -17.55
CA SER A 263 -16.77 6.29 -17.92
C SER A 263 -15.53 5.61 -17.34
N GLU A 264 -14.41 6.32 -17.29
CA GLU A 264 -13.15 5.85 -16.71
C GLU A 264 -13.29 5.67 -15.20
N GLN A 265 -13.76 6.67 -14.47
CA GLN A 265 -13.98 6.58 -13.04
C GLN A 265 -14.96 5.46 -12.68
N ASN A 266 -16.03 5.29 -13.45
CA ASN A 266 -16.97 4.18 -13.25
C ASN A 266 -16.31 2.83 -13.49
N GLY A 267 -15.51 2.70 -14.56
CA GLY A 267 -14.77 1.48 -14.84
C GLY A 267 -13.76 1.13 -13.74
N TYR A 268 -13.03 2.13 -13.24
CA TYR A 268 -12.08 1.93 -12.15
C TYR A 268 -12.76 1.52 -10.85
N ARG A 269 -13.93 2.08 -10.54
CA ARG A 269 -14.73 1.62 -9.39
C ARG A 269 -15.14 0.15 -9.52
N GLN A 270 -15.61 -0.26 -10.71
CA GLN A 270 -15.99 -1.65 -10.95
C GLN A 270 -14.81 -2.61 -10.75
N ILE A 271 -13.64 -2.29 -11.32
CA ILE A 271 -12.45 -3.12 -11.10
C ILE A 271 -12.07 -3.14 -9.62
N TRP A 272 -12.14 -2.01 -8.91
CA TRP A 272 -11.85 -1.95 -7.48
C TRP A 272 -12.76 -2.87 -6.67
N ASP A 273 -14.06 -2.85 -6.98
CA ASP A 273 -15.07 -3.72 -6.36
C ASP A 273 -14.81 -5.20 -6.67
N TRP A 274 -14.21 -5.52 -7.83
CA TRP A 274 -13.85 -6.87 -8.25
C TRP A 274 -12.48 -7.36 -7.77
N LEU A 275 -11.65 -6.51 -7.14
CA LEU A 275 -10.31 -6.90 -6.67
C LEU A 275 -10.30 -8.20 -5.85
N PRO A 276 -11.20 -8.43 -4.88
CA PRO A 276 -11.17 -9.67 -4.11
C PRO A 276 -11.28 -10.90 -5.02
N SER A 277 -12.17 -10.87 -6.01
CA SER A 277 -12.37 -11.97 -6.95
C SER A 277 -11.14 -12.25 -7.82
N TYR A 278 -10.37 -11.22 -8.18
CA TYR A 278 -9.16 -11.39 -8.97
C TYR A 278 -8.10 -12.18 -8.21
N PHE A 279 -7.98 -11.90 -6.91
CA PHE A 279 -7.04 -12.55 -5.99
C PHE A 279 -7.61 -13.80 -5.30
N LYS A 280 -8.77 -14.30 -5.73
CA LYS A 280 -9.45 -15.48 -5.16
C LYS A 280 -9.80 -15.33 -3.67
N LEU A 281 -10.14 -14.12 -3.25
CA LEU A 281 -10.57 -13.78 -1.90
C LEU A 281 -12.11 -13.68 -1.83
N PRO A 282 -12.72 -13.82 -0.64
CA PRO A 282 -14.11 -13.46 -0.41
C PRO A 282 -14.41 -12.00 -0.75
N ASP A 283 -15.67 -11.69 -1.03
CA ASP A 283 -16.13 -10.32 -1.28
C ASP A 283 -15.85 -9.38 -0.09
N TRP A 284 -15.79 -8.08 -0.35
CA TRP A 284 -15.46 -7.04 0.64
C TRP A 284 -16.30 -7.13 1.93
N ASP A 285 -17.60 -7.41 1.81
CA ASP A 285 -18.51 -7.52 2.97
C ASP A 285 -18.10 -8.68 3.89
N LYS A 286 -17.80 -9.85 3.32
CA LYS A 286 -17.37 -11.04 4.07
C LYS A 286 -16.00 -10.84 4.72
N LEU A 287 -15.10 -10.14 4.04
CA LEU A 287 -13.79 -9.79 4.62
C LEU A 287 -13.93 -8.83 5.82
N GLY A 288 -14.94 -7.94 5.77
CA GLY A 288 -15.26 -7.02 6.86
C GLY A 288 -15.83 -7.74 8.09
N GLU A 289 -16.76 -8.67 7.88
CA GLU A 289 -17.35 -9.50 8.95
C GLU A 289 -16.28 -10.33 9.68
N ASN A 290 -15.37 -10.97 8.94
CA ASN A 290 -14.27 -11.74 9.53
C ASN A 290 -13.34 -10.87 10.40
N SER A 291 -13.18 -9.60 10.04
CA SER A 291 -12.35 -8.67 10.82
C SER A 291 -13.02 -8.23 12.13
N GLN A 292 -14.36 -8.20 12.17
CA GLN A 292 -15.14 -7.83 13.35
C GLN A 292 -15.30 -8.99 14.34
N GLN A 293 -15.41 -10.23 13.86
CA GLN A 293 -15.52 -11.42 14.72
C GLN A 293 -14.30 -11.68 15.61
N LEU A 294 -13.18 -10.99 15.36
CA LEU A 294 -11.96 -11.06 16.17
C LEU A 294 -11.96 -10.06 17.33
N GLU A 295 -12.97 -9.19 17.41
CA GLU A 295 -13.10 -8.19 18.48
C GLU A 295 -13.99 -8.68 19.63
N ASP A 296 -14.81 -9.73 19.40
CA ASP A 296 -15.69 -10.38 20.38
C ASP A 296 -15.03 -11.60 21.05
#